data_AF-Q8EBQ6-F1
#
_entry.id   AF-Q8EBQ6-F1
#
_cell.length_a   1.000
_cell.length_b   1.000
_cell.length_c   1.000
_cell.angle_alpha   90.00
_cell.angle_beta   90.00
_cell.angle_gamma   90.00
#
_symmetry.space_group_name_H-M   'P 1'
#
loop_
_entity.id
_entity.type
_entity.pdbx_description
1 polymer ?
#
loop_
_entity_poly.entity_id
_entity_poly.type
_entity_poly.pdbx_seq_one_letter_code
_entity_poly.pdbx_strand_id
1 'polypeptide(L)'
;MDILQTRYFELSNPTTGEHKFYELTLHEDGTLISRYGRIGANGQNKTQQFNSVEAMLKAADKTTAEKLNKGYQVANAGETAAQETRHQRILRNVREFYELISNGDSKLAQRCSVEFKAFIEDEDNKEEYEDQDNELINNGIREAADWELVFFVDWKDTESMLDVLDTLCSNLNIDIVFDWGCDVPEDELKVGQIMLLAHEQLQQQGFALWHWDTGHDAYLGWIARMAYQTQIASCVQALDLDAAYPNPEKLT
;
A
#
# COMPACT_ATOMS: atom_id res chain seq x y z
N MET A 1 26.90 -6.46 35.77
CA MET A 1 26.12 -7.70 35.84
C MET A 1 26.56 -8.55 34.68
N ASP A 2 27.31 -9.60 34.96
CA ASP A 2 27.86 -10.44 33.91
C ASP A 2 26.78 -11.34 33.32
N ILE A 3 26.80 -11.48 31.98
CA ILE A 3 25.84 -12.27 31.23
C ILE A 3 26.34 -13.71 31.22
N LEU A 4 25.52 -14.63 31.72
CA LEU A 4 25.76 -16.07 31.63
C LEU A 4 25.46 -16.59 30.23
N GLN A 5 24.31 -16.22 29.70
CA GLN A 5 23.79 -16.76 28.44
C GLN A 5 22.77 -15.82 27.82
N THR A 6 22.78 -15.74 26.50
CA THR A 6 21.68 -15.16 25.72
C THR A 6 21.03 -16.26 24.86
N ARG A 7 19.70 -16.24 24.76
CA ARG A 7 18.94 -17.09 23.84
C ARG A 7 18.05 -16.21 23.00
N TYR A 8 18.17 -16.30 21.69
CA TYR A 8 17.44 -15.46 20.74
C TYR A 8 16.61 -16.34 19.80
N PHE A 9 15.38 -15.89 19.57
CA PHE A 9 14.39 -16.62 18.81
C PHE A 9 13.62 -15.69 17.89
N GLU A 10 13.22 -16.19 16.72
CA GLU A 10 12.45 -15.45 15.73
C GLU A 10 11.22 -16.24 15.27
N LEU A 11 10.16 -15.53 14.93
CA LEU A 11 8.93 -16.05 14.34
C LEU A 11 8.59 -15.19 13.12
N SER A 12 8.61 -15.81 11.95
CA SER A 12 8.15 -15.21 10.69
C SER A 12 7.05 -16.08 10.09
N ASN A 13 5.84 -15.53 9.95
CA ASN A 13 4.69 -16.23 9.37
C ASN A 13 4.06 -15.35 8.27
N PRO A 14 4.17 -15.76 6.98
CA PRO A 14 3.63 -14.97 5.87
C PRO A 14 2.10 -14.94 5.83
N THR A 15 1.42 -15.95 6.40
CA THR A 15 -0.05 -16.01 6.44
C THR A 15 -0.63 -15.07 7.50
N THR A 16 -0.02 -15.01 8.68
CA THR A 16 -0.50 -14.14 9.78
C THR A 16 0.18 -12.76 9.78
N GLY A 17 1.23 -12.56 8.98
CA GLY A 17 2.03 -11.35 8.96
C GLY A 17 2.90 -11.16 10.21
N GLU A 18 3.04 -12.20 11.05
CA GLU A 18 3.90 -12.13 12.24
C GLU A 18 5.37 -12.10 11.84
N HIS A 19 6.11 -11.11 12.35
CA HIS A 19 7.56 -10.98 12.17
C HIS A 19 8.19 -10.48 13.46
N LYS A 20 8.39 -11.39 14.41
CA LYS A 20 8.65 -11.10 15.84
C LYS A 20 9.93 -11.77 16.32
N PHE A 21 10.62 -11.12 17.24
CA PHE A 21 11.72 -11.73 17.99
C PHE A 21 11.40 -11.87 19.47
N TYR A 22 12.09 -12.79 20.12
CA TYR A 22 12.13 -12.95 21.56
C TYR A 22 13.56 -13.27 21.99
N GLU A 23 14.04 -12.59 23.02
CA GLU A 23 15.39 -12.75 23.54
C GLU A 23 15.32 -12.94 25.05
N LEU A 24 16.11 -13.86 25.56
CA LEU A 24 16.35 -14.07 26.98
C LEU A 24 17.81 -13.79 27.27
N THR A 25 18.09 -12.83 28.14
CA THR A 25 19.42 -12.55 28.69
C THR A 25 19.43 -13.00 30.16
N LEU A 26 20.29 -13.96 30.47
CA LEU A 26 20.43 -14.56 31.79
C LEU A 26 21.69 -13.99 32.45
N HIS A 27 21.57 -13.45 33.65
CA HIS A 27 22.69 -12.88 34.40
C HIS A 27 23.12 -13.76 35.58
N GLU A 28 24.39 -13.61 35.99
CA GLU A 28 25.00 -14.39 37.08
C GLU A 28 24.32 -14.20 38.45
N ASP A 29 23.66 -13.07 38.68
CA ASP A 29 22.97 -12.75 39.93
C ASP A 29 21.52 -13.27 40.00
N GLY A 30 21.09 -14.07 39.02
CA GLY A 30 19.73 -14.59 38.92
C GLY A 30 18.72 -13.62 38.29
N THR A 31 19.19 -12.54 37.66
CA THR A 31 18.35 -11.66 36.85
C THR A 31 18.07 -12.26 35.47
N LEU A 32 16.79 -12.40 35.10
CA LEU A 32 16.34 -12.71 33.74
C LEU A 32 15.77 -11.47 33.08
N ILE A 33 16.35 -11.06 31.96
CA ILE A 33 15.78 -10.01 31.11
C ILE A 33 15.20 -10.68 29.86
N SER A 34 13.91 -10.47 29.63
CA SER A 34 13.25 -10.87 28.38
C SER A 34 13.05 -9.65 27.50
N ARG A 35 13.53 -9.67 26.25
CA ARG A 35 13.30 -8.63 25.25
C ARG A 35 12.47 -9.18 24.10
N TYR A 36 11.48 -8.44 23.62
CA TYR A 36 10.58 -8.92 22.57
C TYR A 36 9.98 -7.79 21.75
N GLY A 37 9.74 -8.04 20.47
CA GLY A 37 9.21 -7.03 19.56
C GLY A 37 9.19 -7.50 18.12
N ARG A 38 9.05 -6.56 17.19
CA ARG A 38 9.26 -6.83 15.75
C ARG A 38 10.75 -7.01 15.47
N ILE A 39 11.10 -7.95 14.59
CA ILE A 39 12.51 -8.15 14.18
C ILE A 39 13.07 -6.85 13.60
N GLY A 40 14.28 -6.49 14.02
CA GLY A 40 14.94 -5.23 13.67
C GLY A 40 14.52 -4.00 14.49
N ALA A 41 13.54 -4.11 15.40
CA ALA A 41 13.18 -3.05 16.33
C ALA A 41 13.86 -3.22 17.70
N ASN A 42 13.88 -2.16 18.52
CA ASN A 42 14.40 -2.22 19.89
C ASN A 42 13.59 -3.18 20.79
N GLY A 43 12.28 -3.27 20.54
CA GLY A 43 11.35 -4.09 21.32
C GLY A 43 11.04 -3.50 22.70
N GLN A 44 10.34 -4.30 23.50
CA GLN A 44 10.05 -4.06 24.92
C GLN A 44 10.87 -5.04 25.76
N ASN A 45 11.15 -4.67 27.00
CA ASN A 45 11.87 -5.51 27.95
C ASN A 45 11.06 -5.75 29.23
N LYS A 46 11.27 -6.93 29.81
CA LYS A 46 10.73 -7.32 31.11
C LYS A 46 11.84 -7.96 31.92
N THR A 47 12.10 -7.40 33.10
CA THR A 47 13.10 -7.92 34.04
C THR A 47 12.42 -8.70 35.14
N GLN A 48 12.98 -9.87 35.48
CA GLN A 48 12.55 -10.71 36.59
C GLN A 48 13.75 -11.10 37.43
N GLN A 49 13.68 -10.86 38.74
CA GLN A 49 14.69 -11.30 39.70
C GLN A 49 14.27 -12.65 40.29
N PHE A 50 15.19 -13.61 40.31
CA PHE A 50 14.99 -14.90 40.96
C PHE A 50 15.86 -15.01 42.21
N ASN A 51 15.45 -15.88 43.14
CA ASN A 51 16.18 -16.15 44.39
C ASN A 51 17.41 -17.03 44.17
N SER A 52 17.57 -17.62 42.98
CA SER A 52 18.75 -18.41 42.60
C SER A 52 18.91 -18.48 41.08
N VAL A 53 20.16 -18.70 40.63
CA VAL A 53 20.49 -18.94 39.21
C VAL A 53 19.77 -20.18 38.68
N GLU A 54 19.62 -21.23 39.49
CA GLU A 54 18.91 -22.45 39.10
C GLU A 54 17.41 -22.19 38.83
N ALA A 55 16.76 -21.37 39.66
CA ALA A 55 15.37 -21.00 39.45
C ALA A 55 15.19 -20.17 38.17
N MET A 56 16.13 -19.25 37.90
CA MET A 56 16.19 -18.47 36.66
C MET A 56 16.35 -19.39 35.42
N LEU A 57 17.28 -20.35 35.46
CA LEU A 57 17.51 -21.29 34.36
C LEU A 57 16.26 -22.12 34.06
N LYS A 58 15.59 -22.66 35.09
CA LYS A 58 14.31 -23.38 34.93
C LYS A 58 13.22 -22.51 34.28
N ALA A 59 13.13 -21.24 34.67
CA ALA A 59 12.20 -20.30 34.06
C ALA A 59 12.55 -20.04 32.58
N ALA A 60 13.83 -19.82 32.27
CA ALA A 60 14.30 -19.60 30.91
C ALA A 60 14.08 -20.83 30.00
N ASP A 61 14.31 -22.05 30.51
CA ASP A 61 14.06 -23.30 29.81
C ASP A 61 12.58 -23.50 29.52
N LYS A 62 11.72 -23.22 30.51
CA LYS A 62 10.27 -23.25 30.34
C LYS A 62 9.82 -22.25 29.26
N THR A 63 10.29 -21.00 29.33
CA THR A 63 9.98 -19.98 28.31
C THR A 63 10.49 -20.38 26.93
N THR A 64 11.68 -20.99 26.85
CA THR A 64 12.25 -21.51 25.61
C THR A 64 11.30 -22.54 24.99
N ALA A 65 10.90 -23.57 25.75
CA ALA A 65 9.98 -24.60 25.27
C ALA A 65 8.63 -24.02 24.83
N GLU A 66 8.08 -23.07 25.60
CA GLU A 66 6.84 -22.37 25.23
C GLU A 66 6.95 -21.58 23.93
N LYS A 67 8.10 -20.95 23.66
CA LYS A 67 8.33 -20.18 22.43
C LYS A 67 8.49 -21.10 21.23
N LEU A 68 9.27 -22.16 21.35
CA LEU A 68 9.44 -23.17 20.30
C LEU A 68 8.09 -23.82 19.94
N ASN A 69 7.25 -24.14 20.93
CA ASN A 69 5.90 -24.67 20.69
C ASN A 69 4.97 -23.67 19.96
N LYS A 70 5.25 -22.37 20.07
CA LYS A 70 4.54 -21.31 19.34
C LYS A 70 5.11 -21.05 17.93
N GLY A 71 6.04 -21.90 17.47
CA GLY A 71 6.64 -21.80 16.15
C GLY A 71 7.84 -20.86 16.05
N TYR A 72 8.33 -20.32 17.18
CA TYR A 72 9.60 -19.60 17.16
C TYR A 72 10.74 -20.57 16.84
N GLN A 73 11.76 -20.09 16.15
CA GLN A 73 12.98 -20.83 15.83
C GLN A 73 14.18 -20.15 16.49
N VAL A 74 15.20 -20.93 16.84
CA VAL A 74 16.47 -20.39 17.31
C VAL A 74 17.13 -19.62 16.17
N ALA A 75 17.58 -18.40 16.44
CA ALA A 75 18.20 -17.51 15.45
C ALA A 75 19.33 -16.71 16.10
N ASN A 76 20.06 -15.94 15.28
CA ASN A 76 21.02 -14.95 15.78
C ASN A 76 20.46 -13.54 15.58
N ALA A 77 20.60 -12.71 16.61
CA ALA A 77 20.15 -11.33 16.55
C ALA A 77 20.91 -10.56 15.45
N GLY A 78 20.16 -9.90 14.57
CA GLY A 78 20.71 -9.06 13.50
C GLY A 78 20.96 -9.76 12.16
N GLU A 79 20.77 -11.08 12.05
CA GLU A 79 20.87 -11.79 10.77
C GLU A 79 19.62 -11.62 9.89
N THR A 80 18.43 -11.60 10.50
CA THR A 80 17.17 -11.45 9.77
C THR A 80 16.81 -9.97 9.57
N ALA A 81 16.51 -9.60 8.33
CA ALA A 81 16.12 -8.24 7.99
C ALA A 81 14.76 -7.84 8.59
N ALA A 82 14.64 -6.56 8.95
CA ALA A 82 13.36 -5.97 9.30
C ALA A 82 12.40 -6.04 8.10
N GLN A 83 11.12 -6.28 8.37
CA GLN A 83 10.06 -6.15 7.37
C GLN A 83 9.30 -4.85 7.58
N GLU A 84 8.89 -4.24 6.47
CA GLU A 84 8.05 -3.05 6.46
C GLU A 84 6.77 -3.26 7.28
N THR A 85 6.35 -2.22 8.00
CA THR A 85 5.00 -2.17 8.55
C THR A 85 3.98 -2.04 7.41
N ARG A 86 2.70 -2.30 7.71
CA ARG A 86 1.63 -2.06 6.73
C ARG A 86 1.64 -0.61 6.24
N HIS A 87 1.76 0.36 7.16
CA HIS A 87 1.88 1.79 6.84
C HIS A 87 3.04 2.10 5.89
N GLN A 88 4.24 1.59 6.20
CA GLN A 88 5.42 1.77 5.35
C GLN A 88 5.23 1.16 3.95
N ARG A 89 4.61 -0.02 3.88
CA ARG A 89 4.30 -0.69 2.61
C ARG A 89 3.28 0.10 1.79
N ILE A 90 2.24 0.66 2.41
CA ILE A 90 1.27 1.51 1.72
C ILE A 90 1.98 2.73 1.12
N LEU A 91 2.73 3.48 1.94
CA LEU A 91 3.47 4.66 1.49
C LEU A 91 4.45 4.34 0.34
N ARG A 92 5.16 3.20 0.42
CA ARG A 92 6.06 2.76 -0.64
C ARG A 92 5.31 2.48 -1.94
N ASN A 93 4.22 1.70 -1.88
CA ASN A 93 3.46 1.32 -3.08
C ASN A 93 2.72 2.52 -3.70
N VAL A 94 2.21 3.47 -2.90
CA VAL A 94 1.60 4.71 -3.44
C VAL A 94 2.65 5.60 -4.09
N ARG A 95 3.85 5.70 -3.52
CA ARG A 95 4.94 6.44 -4.17
C ARG A 95 5.29 5.84 -5.52
N GLU A 96 5.47 4.52 -5.57
CA GLU A 96 5.71 3.79 -6.83
C GLU A 96 4.54 3.98 -7.82
N PHE A 97 3.29 3.92 -7.34
CA PHE A 97 2.12 4.17 -8.16
C PHE A 97 2.15 5.56 -8.82
N TYR A 98 2.38 6.62 -8.05
CA TYR A 98 2.50 7.98 -8.59
C TYR A 98 3.68 8.15 -9.55
N GLU A 99 4.83 7.52 -9.26
CA GLU A 99 5.97 7.50 -10.18
C GLU A 99 5.60 6.86 -11.53
N LEU A 100 4.78 5.81 -11.53
CA LEU A 100 4.35 5.12 -12.74
C LEU A 100 3.30 5.89 -13.55
N ILE A 101 2.33 6.54 -12.89
CA ILE A 101 1.22 7.23 -13.58
C ILE A 101 1.56 8.67 -13.98
N SER A 102 2.57 9.30 -13.38
CA SER A 102 3.01 10.67 -13.70
C SER A 102 3.71 10.85 -15.05
N ASN A 103 3.87 9.78 -15.82
CA ASN A 103 4.54 9.76 -17.12
C ASN A 103 5.93 10.45 -17.13
N GLY A 104 6.69 10.31 -16.04
CA GLY A 104 8.04 10.88 -15.91
C GLY A 104 8.10 12.24 -15.23
N ASP A 105 6.96 12.85 -14.85
CA ASP A 105 6.95 14.01 -13.97
C ASP A 105 7.22 13.61 -12.51
N SER A 106 8.50 13.42 -12.20
CA SER A 106 8.96 13.08 -10.85
C SER A 106 8.59 14.11 -9.78
N LYS A 107 8.40 15.39 -10.14
CA LYS A 107 8.03 16.43 -9.17
C LYS A 107 6.57 16.30 -8.79
N LEU A 108 5.70 16.12 -9.77
CA LEU A 108 4.28 15.85 -9.55
C LEU A 108 4.10 14.58 -8.74
N ALA A 109 4.76 13.48 -9.12
CA ALA A 109 4.71 12.22 -8.36
C ALA A 109 5.17 12.39 -6.91
N GLN A 110 6.25 13.13 -6.68
CA GLN A 110 6.75 13.41 -5.33
C GLN A 110 5.75 14.25 -4.53
N ARG A 111 5.12 15.26 -5.13
CA ARG A 111 4.11 16.10 -4.48
C ARG A 111 2.91 15.26 -4.05
N CYS A 112 2.30 14.51 -4.97
CA CYS A 112 1.17 13.62 -4.67
C CYS A 112 1.52 12.59 -3.59
N SER A 113 2.74 12.06 -3.59
CA SER A 113 3.19 11.12 -2.55
C SER A 113 3.26 11.75 -1.16
N VAL A 114 3.68 13.02 -1.07
CA VAL A 114 3.74 13.78 0.19
C VAL A 114 2.34 14.15 0.67
N GLU A 115 1.48 14.62 -0.24
CA GLU A 115 0.09 14.97 0.05
C GLU A 115 -0.72 13.74 0.48
N PHE A 116 -0.57 12.61 -0.20
CA PHE A 116 -1.17 11.34 0.21
C PHE A 116 -0.75 10.94 1.62
N LYS A 117 0.56 11.01 1.90
CA LYS A 117 1.08 10.68 3.23
C LYS A 117 0.46 11.59 4.29
N ALA A 118 0.39 12.89 4.02
CA ALA A 118 -0.23 13.84 4.94
C ALA A 118 -1.71 13.50 5.17
N PHE A 119 -2.45 13.18 4.10
CA PHE A 119 -3.85 12.80 4.17
C PHE A 119 -4.10 11.58 5.06
N ILE A 120 -3.36 10.48 4.88
CA ILE A 120 -3.57 9.25 5.67
C ILE A 120 -2.98 9.31 7.08
N GLU A 121 -2.09 10.27 7.36
CA GLU A 121 -1.51 10.49 8.68
C GLU A 121 -2.29 11.53 9.49
N ASP A 122 -3.17 12.30 8.85
CA ASP A 122 -4.05 13.26 9.50
C ASP A 122 -5.04 12.56 10.46
N GLU A 123 -5.23 13.12 11.65
CA GLU A 123 -6.06 12.49 12.69
C GLU A 123 -7.55 12.66 12.40
N ASP A 124 -7.97 13.77 11.79
CA ASP A 124 -9.39 14.01 11.47
C ASP A 124 -9.82 13.03 10.36
N ASN A 125 -8.98 12.83 9.34
CA ASN A 125 -9.25 11.83 8.30
C ASN A 125 -9.25 10.40 8.86
N LYS A 126 -8.33 10.05 9.76
CA LYS A 126 -8.34 8.71 10.40
C LYS A 126 -9.61 8.46 11.20
N GLU A 127 -10.15 9.50 11.86
CA GLU A 127 -11.41 9.42 12.59
C GLU A 127 -12.60 9.30 11.61
N GLU A 128 -12.59 10.06 10.51
CA GLU A 128 -13.64 10.00 9.48
C GLU A 128 -13.76 8.61 8.85
N TYR A 129 -12.63 7.97 8.56
CA TYR A 129 -12.55 6.65 7.91
C TYR A 129 -12.21 5.52 8.90
N GLU A 130 -12.62 5.62 10.16
CA GLU A 130 -12.40 4.57 11.16
C GLU A 130 -12.95 3.21 10.67
N ASP A 131 -12.14 2.15 10.76
CA ASP A 131 -12.43 0.81 10.24
C ASP A 131 -12.62 0.71 8.70
N GLN A 132 -12.41 1.79 7.96
CA GLN A 132 -12.56 1.89 6.50
C GLN A 132 -11.23 2.19 5.79
N ASP A 133 -10.18 1.46 6.15
CA ASP A 133 -8.82 1.68 5.63
C ASP A 133 -8.73 1.79 4.10
N ASN A 134 -9.52 1.00 3.36
CA ASN A 134 -9.51 1.03 1.90
C ASN A 134 -10.11 2.33 1.35
N GLU A 135 -11.14 2.87 1.99
CA GLU A 135 -11.73 4.17 1.62
C GLU A 135 -10.78 5.32 1.94
N LEU A 136 -10.09 5.27 3.09
CA LEU A 136 -9.03 6.23 3.44
C LEU A 136 -7.93 6.25 2.38
N ILE A 137 -7.48 5.09 1.91
CA ILE A 137 -6.46 4.98 0.87
C ILE A 137 -6.99 5.50 -0.48
N ASN A 138 -8.20 5.10 -0.88
CA ASN A 138 -8.81 5.53 -2.15
C ASN A 138 -8.98 7.05 -2.20
N ASN A 139 -9.55 7.63 -1.15
CA ASN A 139 -9.74 9.07 -1.06
C ASN A 139 -8.40 9.81 -0.95
N GLY A 140 -7.44 9.27 -0.19
CA GLY A 140 -6.10 9.86 -0.15
C GLY A 140 -5.43 9.89 -1.52
N ILE A 141 -5.61 8.86 -2.36
CA ILE A 141 -5.08 8.85 -3.73
C ILE A 141 -5.76 9.93 -4.56
N ARG A 142 -7.08 10.01 -4.49
CA ARG A 142 -7.88 11.03 -5.20
C ARG A 142 -7.45 12.45 -4.82
N GLU A 143 -7.46 12.76 -3.52
CA GLU A 143 -7.23 14.12 -3.01
C GLU A 143 -5.80 14.60 -3.28
N ALA A 144 -4.81 13.71 -3.21
CA ALA A 144 -3.42 14.08 -3.48
C ALA A 144 -3.09 14.24 -4.97
N ALA A 145 -3.82 13.54 -5.85
CA ALA A 145 -3.66 13.65 -7.29
C ALA A 145 -4.44 14.83 -7.89
N ASP A 146 -5.50 15.29 -7.23
CA ASP A 146 -6.32 16.47 -7.56
C ASP A 146 -6.53 16.68 -9.07
N TRP A 147 -7.16 15.70 -9.73
CA TRP A 147 -7.45 15.72 -11.18
C TRP A 147 -6.23 15.74 -12.13
N GLU A 148 -5.01 15.90 -11.61
CA GLU A 148 -3.82 16.01 -12.44
C GLU A 148 -3.29 14.66 -12.93
N LEU A 149 -3.47 13.61 -12.11
CA LEU A 149 -3.03 12.24 -12.41
C LEU A 149 -4.16 11.21 -12.43
N VAL A 150 -5.30 11.55 -11.85
CA VAL A 150 -6.47 10.67 -11.75
C VAL A 150 -7.73 11.44 -12.11
N PHE A 151 -8.80 10.74 -12.49
CA PHE A 151 -10.13 11.31 -12.61
C PHE A 151 -11.08 10.70 -11.58
N PHE A 152 -12.13 11.43 -11.20
CA PHE A 152 -13.26 10.92 -10.43
C PHE A 152 -14.55 11.49 -11.02
N VAL A 153 -15.24 10.73 -11.86
CA VAL A 153 -16.36 11.24 -12.68
C VAL A 153 -17.63 10.44 -12.40
N ASP A 154 -18.75 11.15 -12.21
CA ASP A 154 -20.08 10.54 -12.09
C ASP A 154 -20.40 9.75 -13.37
N TRP A 155 -21.03 8.58 -13.23
CA TRP A 155 -21.32 7.68 -14.35
C TRP A 155 -22.22 8.26 -15.46
N LYS A 156 -22.90 9.39 -15.20
CA LYS A 156 -23.72 10.11 -16.18
C LYS A 156 -23.09 11.41 -16.68
N ASP A 157 -21.98 11.84 -16.11
CA ASP A 157 -21.36 13.11 -16.43
C ASP A 157 -20.39 12.97 -17.60
N THR A 158 -20.98 12.88 -18.80
CA THR A 158 -20.27 12.73 -20.06
C THR A 158 -19.37 13.94 -20.36
N GLU A 159 -19.83 15.17 -20.06
CA GLU A 159 -19.06 16.40 -20.25
C GLU A 159 -17.77 16.37 -19.41
N SER A 160 -17.89 16.11 -18.09
CA SER A 160 -16.72 16.02 -17.22
C SER A 160 -15.76 14.90 -17.63
N MET A 161 -16.28 13.78 -18.17
CA MET A 161 -15.43 12.68 -18.65
C MET A 161 -14.60 13.09 -19.87
N LEU A 162 -15.18 13.83 -20.82
CA LEU A 162 -14.46 14.32 -22.00
C LEU A 162 -13.37 15.32 -21.57
N ASP A 163 -13.75 16.32 -20.76
CA ASP A 163 -12.84 17.36 -20.29
C ASP A 163 -11.66 16.79 -19.47
N VAL A 164 -11.92 15.78 -18.62
CA VAL A 164 -10.86 15.18 -17.81
C VAL A 164 -9.90 14.35 -18.65
N LEU A 165 -10.35 13.69 -19.73
CA LEU A 165 -9.44 12.95 -20.61
C LEU A 165 -8.48 13.89 -21.32
N ASP A 166 -8.95 15.03 -21.81
CA ASP A 166 -8.11 16.05 -22.42
C ASP A 166 -7.13 16.64 -21.40
N THR A 167 -7.61 16.91 -20.18
CA THR A 167 -6.79 17.41 -19.08
C THR A 167 -5.67 16.43 -18.72
N LEU A 168 -6.00 15.14 -18.52
CA LEU A 168 -5.02 14.11 -18.20
C LEU A 168 -4.01 13.91 -19.34
N CYS A 169 -4.47 13.88 -20.60
CA CYS A 169 -3.56 13.76 -21.74
C CYS A 169 -2.59 14.96 -21.80
N SER A 170 -3.08 16.18 -21.58
CA SER A 170 -2.25 17.39 -21.51
C SER A 170 -1.23 17.31 -20.37
N ASN A 171 -1.66 17.00 -19.14
CA ASN A 171 -0.79 16.90 -17.97
C ASN A 171 0.29 15.84 -18.14
N LEU A 172 -0.06 14.73 -18.77
CA LEU A 172 0.84 13.62 -19.03
C LEU A 172 1.65 13.81 -20.33
N ASN A 173 1.51 14.92 -21.06
CA ASN A 173 2.16 15.13 -22.35
C ASN A 173 1.89 13.99 -23.37
N ILE A 174 0.64 13.55 -23.46
CA ILE A 174 0.16 12.57 -24.43
C ILE A 174 -0.45 13.35 -25.60
N ASP A 175 0.23 13.32 -26.74
CA ASP A 175 -0.24 13.96 -27.97
C ASP A 175 -1.26 13.04 -28.67
N ILE A 176 -2.54 13.25 -28.37
CA ILE A 176 -3.66 12.49 -28.93
C ILE A 176 -4.84 13.43 -29.18
N VAL A 177 -5.57 13.16 -30.27
CA VAL A 177 -6.88 13.75 -30.53
C VAL A 177 -7.85 12.59 -30.64
N PHE A 178 -8.84 12.53 -29.75
CA PHE A 178 -9.81 11.45 -29.75
C PHE A 178 -10.81 11.61 -30.90
N ASP A 179 -11.04 10.50 -31.62
CA ASP A 179 -12.16 10.36 -32.55
C ASP A 179 -13.30 9.64 -31.83
N TRP A 180 -14.39 10.36 -31.55
CA TRP A 180 -15.56 9.83 -30.86
C TRP A 180 -16.59 9.20 -31.81
N GLY A 181 -16.38 9.29 -33.13
CA GLY A 181 -17.29 8.74 -34.13
C GLY A 181 -18.68 9.41 -34.18
N CYS A 182 -18.84 10.58 -33.55
CA CYS A 182 -20.07 11.37 -33.49
C CYS A 182 -19.74 12.87 -33.43
N ASP A 183 -20.74 13.72 -33.68
CA ASP A 183 -20.55 15.17 -33.75
C ASP A 183 -20.67 15.82 -32.36
N VAL A 184 -21.51 15.26 -31.48
CA VAL A 184 -21.79 15.80 -30.13
C VAL A 184 -21.66 14.67 -29.09
N PRO A 185 -20.43 14.24 -28.77
CA PRO A 185 -20.19 13.09 -27.90
C PRO A 185 -20.82 13.23 -26.51
N GLU A 186 -20.93 14.45 -25.97
CA GLU A 186 -21.56 14.74 -24.69
C GLU A 186 -23.05 14.34 -24.62
N ASP A 187 -23.76 14.42 -25.75
CA ASP A 187 -25.18 14.08 -25.87
C ASP A 187 -25.40 12.65 -26.40
N GLU A 188 -24.44 12.13 -27.18
CA GLU A 188 -24.58 10.89 -27.94
C GLU A 188 -23.96 9.67 -27.27
N LEU A 189 -23.01 9.86 -26.33
CA LEU A 189 -22.28 8.79 -25.65
C LEU A 189 -22.54 8.78 -24.14
N LYS A 190 -22.40 7.60 -23.54
CA LYS A 190 -22.28 7.44 -22.08
C LYS A 190 -20.81 7.43 -21.66
N VAL A 191 -20.55 7.77 -20.40
CA VAL A 191 -19.21 7.72 -19.78
C VAL A 191 -18.50 6.38 -20.03
N GLY A 192 -19.18 5.25 -19.82
CA GLY A 192 -18.59 3.93 -20.10
C GLY A 192 -18.18 3.70 -21.56
N GLN A 193 -18.93 4.26 -22.52
CA GLN A 193 -18.59 4.19 -23.95
C GLN A 193 -17.39 5.07 -24.28
N ILE A 194 -17.32 6.27 -23.71
CA ILE A 194 -16.16 7.17 -23.82
C ILE A 194 -14.90 6.49 -23.30
N MET A 195 -14.97 5.87 -22.12
CA MET A 195 -13.83 5.16 -21.53
C MET A 195 -13.33 4.01 -22.40
N LEU A 196 -14.23 3.26 -23.03
CA LEU A 196 -13.87 2.20 -23.97
C LEU A 196 -13.17 2.75 -25.22
N LEU A 197 -13.77 3.74 -25.89
CA LEU A 197 -13.21 4.36 -27.09
C LEU A 197 -11.87 5.05 -26.80
N ALA A 198 -11.76 5.74 -25.67
CA ALA A 198 -10.51 6.36 -25.22
C ALA A 198 -9.43 5.31 -24.97
N HIS A 199 -9.77 4.21 -24.28
CA HIS A 199 -8.82 3.13 -24.02
C HIS A 199 -8.27 2.51 -25.31
N GLU A 200 -9.15 2.20 -26.27
CA GLU A 200 -8.75 1.64 -27.56
C GLU A 200 -7.79 2.56 -28.34
N GLN A 201 -8.04 3.87 -28.32
CA GLN A 201 -7.20 4.85 -29.00
C GLN A 201 -5.87 5.09 -28.25
N LEU A 202 -5.90 5.16 -26.92
CA LEU A 202 -4.69 5.28 -26.08
C LEU A 202 -3.74 4.10 -26.26
N GLN A 203 -4.26 2.88 -26.44
CA GLN A 203 -3.46 1.68 -26.70
C GLN A 203 -2.61 1.82 -27.96
N GLN A 204 -3.13 2.49 -29.00
CA GLN A 204 -2.38 2.74 -30.24
C GLN A 204 -1.18 3.67 -30.01
N GLN A 205 -1.21 4.47 -28.94
CA GLN A 205 -0.12 5.35 -28.50
C GLN A 205 0.74 4.73 -27.37
N GLY A 206 0.51 3.46 -27.01
CA GLY A 206 1.25 2.77 -25.96
C GLY A 206 0.83 3.14 -24.53
N PHE A 207 -0.37 3.69 -24.36
CA PHE A 207 -0.99 4.01 -23.07
C PHE A 207 -2.22 3.13 -22.81
N ALA A 208 -2.66 3.09 -21.56
CA ALA A 208 -3.87 2.41 -21.16
C ALA A 208 -4.63 3.29 -20.16
N LEU A 209 -5.94 3.41 -20.39
CA LEU A 209 -6.88 3.89 -19.38
C LEU A 209 -7.15 2.76 -18.37
N TRP A 210 -6.98 3.04 -17.09
CA TRP A 210 -7.37 2.19 -15.97
C TRP A 210 -8.52 2.84 -15.21
N HIS A 211 -9.40 2.05 -14.63
CA HIS A 211 -10.48 2.56 -13.80
C HIS A 211 -10.99 1.52 -12.80
N TRP A 212 -11.77 1.98 -11.83
CA TRP A 212 -12.67 1.15 -11.04
C TRP A 212 -13.97 1.89 -10.76
N ASP A 213 -15.01 1.12 -10.42
CA ASP A 213 -16.28 1.63 -9.92
C ASP A 213 -16.11 1.87 -8.41
N THR A 214 -16.41 3.08 -7.96
CA THR A 214 -16.28 3.44 -6.54
C THR A 214 -17.41 2.88 -5.68
N GLY A 215 -18.39 2.19 -6.27
CA GLY A 215 -19.60 1.69 -5.64
C GLY A 215 -20.65 2.78 -5.37
N HIS A 216 -20.36 4.01 -5.79
CA HIS A 216 -21.13 5.22 -5.50
C HIS A 216 -21.43 6.02 -6.77
N ASP A 217 -21.86 5.34 -7.85
CA ASP A 217 -22.27 5.99 -9.10
C ASP A 217 -21.15 6.87 -9.71
N ALA A 218 -19.89 6.53 -9.48
CA ALA A 218 -18.75 7.27 -10.03
C ALA A 218 -17.59 6.34 -10.36
N TYR A 219 -16.87 6.69 -11.40
CA TYR A 219 -15.64 6.05 -11.81
C TYR A 219 -14.42 6.82 -11.33
N LEU A 220 -13.47 6.12 -10.73
CA LEU A 220 -12.13 6.64 -10.49
C LEU A 220 -11.15 5.95 -11.42
N GLY A 221 -10.24 6.68 -12.04
CA GLY A 221 -9.26 6.08 -12.93
C GLY A 221 -8.09 6.97 -13.28
N TRP A 222 -7.21 6.49 -14.14
CA TRP A 222 -6.00 7.19 -14.57
C TRP A 222 -5.53 6.68 -15.94
N ILE A 223 -4.56 7.38 -16.53
CA ILE A 223 -3.87 6.95 -17.76
C ILE A 223 -2.42 6.61 -17.41
N ALA A 224 -1.91 5.50 -17.93
CA ALA A 224 -0.51 5.13 -17.74
C ALA A 224 0.07 4.40 -18.95
N ARG A 225 1.40 4.34 -19.04
CA ARG A 225 2.08 3.59 -20.11
C ARG A 225 1.83 2.10 -19.99
N MET A 226 1.54 1.44 -21.11
CA MET A 226 1.38 -0.02 -21.16
C MET A 226 2.66 -0.76 -20.73
N ALA A 227 3.83 -0.15 -20.94
CA ALA A 227 5.11 -0.67 -20.48
C ALA A 227 5.20 -0.86 -18.95
N TYR A 228 4.30 -0.22 -18.19
CA TYR A 228 4.24 -0.27 -16.73
C TYR A 228 3.11 -1.15 -16.19
N GLN A 229 2.36 -1.84 -17.05
CA GLN A 229 1.16 -2.57 -16.64
C GLN A 229 1.39 -3.59 -15.52
N THR A 230 2.53 -4.29 -15.51
CA THR A 230 2.82 -5.31 -14.50
C THR A 230 3.15 -4.67 -13.15
N GLN A 231 3.89 -3.56 -13.16
CA GLN A 231 4.21 -2.79 -11.96
C GLN A 231 2.94 -2.14 -11.40
N ILE A 232 2.11 -1.54 -12.25
CA ILE A 232 0.84 -0.94 -11.86
C ILE A 232 -0.09 -2.00 -11.26
N ALA A 233 -0.26 -3.16 -11.90
CA ALA A 233 -1.06 -4.26 -11.35
C ALA A 233 -0.54 -4.73 -9.98
N SER A 234 0.79 -4.71 -9.77
CA SER A 234 1.40 -5.04 -8.49
C SER A 234 1.08 -3.99 -7.41
N CYS A 235 1.12 -2.69 -7.75
CA CYS A 235 0.70 -1.60 -6.87
C CYS A 235 -0.79 -1.71 -6.52
N VAL A 236 -1.66 -1.88 -7.52
CA VAL A 236 -3.11 -2.05 -7.39
C VAL A 236 -3.42 -3.19 -6.42
N GLN A 237 -2.80 -4.36 -6.60
CA GLN A 237 -2.96 -5.49 -5.69
C GLN A 237 -2.42 -5.20 -4.28
N ALA A 238 -1.26 -4.54 -4.16
CA ALA A 238 -0.65 -4.25 -2.87
C ALA A 238 -1.41 -3.17 -2.06
N LEU A 239 -2.17 -2.33 -2.75
CA LEU A 239 -3.02 -1.27 -2.20
C LEU A 239 -4.50 -1.70 -2.08
N ASP A 240 -4.85 -2.90 -2.53
CA ASP A 240 -6.23 -3.44 -2.53
C ASP A 240 -7.23 -2.58 -3.32
N LEU A 241 -6.77 -2.04 -4.46
CA LEU A 241 -7.60 -1.27 -5.40
C LEU A 241 -8.29 -2.20 -6.40
N ASP A 242 -9.55 -1.95 -6.74
CA ASP A 242 -10.32 -2.77 -7.72
C ASP A 242 -10.15 -2.30 -9.17
N ALA A 243 -8.94 -1.87 -9.53
CA ALA A 243 -8.69 -1.25 -10.81
C ALA A 243 -8.46 -2.25 -11.95
N ALA A 244 -9.10 -1.98 -13.08
CA ALA A 244 -9.02 -2.76 -14.30
C ALA A 244 -9.06 -1.86 -15.55
N TYR A 245 -8.84 -2.48 -16.71
CA TYR A 245 -9.12 -1.82 -17.99
C TYR A 245 -10.63 -1.76 -18.26
N PRO A 246 -11.10 -0.74 -19.01
CA PRO A 246 -12.44 -0.70 -19.54
C PRO A 246 -12.82 -2.01 -20.24
N ASN A 247 -13.92 -2.62 -19.81
CA ASN A 247 -14.44 -3.87 -20.37
C ASN A 247 -15.83 -3.62 -20.96
N PRO A 248 -16.04 -3.91 -22.26
CA PRO A 248 -17.33 -3.70 -22.92
C PRO A 248 -18.46 -4.49 -22.25
N GLU A 249 -18.21 -5.66 -21.67
CA GLU A 249 -19.25 -6.44 -20.98
C GLU A 249 -19.72 -5.81 -19.67
N LYS A 250 -18.96 -4.86 -19.12
CA LYS A 250 -19.24 -4.22 -17.82
C LYS A 250 -19.68 -2.75 -17.93
N LEU A 251 -19.40 -2.10 -19.06
CA LEU A 251 -19.52 -0.64 -19.23
C LEU A 251 -20.58 -0.20 -20.26
N THR A 252 -21.30 -1.14 -20.89
CA THR A 252 -22.36 -0.86 -21.88
C THR A 252 -23.76 -0.93 -21.31
#